data_AF-A0AAX3ZPT6-F1
#
_entry.id   AF-A0AAX3ZPT6-F1
#
_cell.length_a   1.000
_cell.length_b   1.000
_cell.length_c   1.000
_cell.angle_alpha   90.00
_cell.angle_beta   90.00
_cell.angle_gamma   90.00
#
_symmetry.space_group_name_H-M   'P 1'
#
loop_
_entity.id
_entity.type
_entity.pdbx_description
1 polymer ?
#
loop_
_entity_poly.entity_id
_entity_poly.type
_entity_poly.pdbx_seq_one_letter_code
_entity_poly.pdbx_strand_id
1 'polypeptide(L)'
;MSTTPTNEPRRQRRGRLNPPPFRRGDRRSGTVRTGTTPAPGTITPPGGSVVVADRAGQDVVNTARERGARAARRGVFDPWVLQSKDRIPYFAELASERDRVIGRIGEQARLAEEQERLNDVQAGVEVTRCETDTAVVRERLREVDRQIVTAKEQLDLLARRTTRWNRFRDGIRARLEARWMEETFPATPARGRPGADDEGRAEPVPAGIPAQARSGGADDEDEVTGLQTVPRTGEAPRPDDGPTTTPDPGVRADLRTGHRPPPTADAWEGLTKRPGLPAWMTWATLLALVLVEAPIYWAAFQPFHGVGTVDADTQTITLAAAAAVVMVLLPHLAGRMLRWRATTGSVRASWLPALTLLGVWVGLTVLFGVLRAKFVTQSEEADPAPAEGAEGFAGVDTEQAGTLLDRLDLAPQTVTAMFCALLLLSGGIGFLLGLFREHPFLDAYRTAVENRAGLVRRLEESIAATERARGAQETADARREDRRQATEERLDSVHALYNAAAAAYLDSIAAQAGDPAVTEAAMKLSNTWPLLPVSRARR
;
A
#
# COMPACT_ATOMS: atom_id res chain seq x y z
N MET A 1 -8.87 18.96 43.98
CA MET A 1 -9.29 18.55 42.63
C MET A 1 -8.62 19.43 41.59
N SER A 2 -8.72 19.06 40.32
CA SER A 2 -7.84 19.51 39.22
C SER A 2 -7.71 21.02 39.00
N THR A 3 -6.48 21.46 38.75
CA THR A 3 -6.15 22.48 37.73
C THR A 3 -4.99 21.96 36.90
N THR A 4 -5.05 22.09 35.58
CA THR A 4 -3.96 21.71 34.65
C THR A 4 -4.09 22.54 33.38
N PRO A 5 -3.15 23.45 33.07
CA PRO A 5 -3.24 24.29 31.88
C PRO A 5 -2.74 23.57 30.62
N THR A 6 -3.45 23.85 29.54
CA THR A 6 -3.15 23.74 28.11
C THR A 6 -1.67 23.55 27.72
N ASN A 7 -1.42 22.62 26.79
CA ASN A 7 -0.10 22.41 26.19
C ASN A 7 -0.22 22.41 24.65
N GLU A 8 0.60 23.18 23.94
CA GLU A 8 0.48 23.46 22.50
C GLU A 8 1.64 22.82 21.68
N PRO A 9 1.38 22.19 20.51
CA PRO A 9 2.37 21.33 19.87
C PRO A 9 3.45 22.07 19.07
N ARG A 10 4.72 21.82 19.40
CA ARG A 10 5.87 22.30 18.60
C ARG A 10 6.08 21.50 17.31
N ARG A 11 6.40 22.22 16.24
CA ARG A 11 6.55 21.71 14.86
C ARG A 11 7.70 20.71 14.70
N GLN A 12 7.47 19.63 13.95
CA GLN A 12 8.53 18.75 13.44
C GLN A 12 9.44 19.49 12.44
N ARG A 13 10.75 19.20 12.47
CA ARG A 13 11.73 19.73 11.51
C ARG A 13 12.27 18.61 10.63
N ARG A 14 12.20 18.76 9.31
CA ARG A 14 12.63 17.73 8.33
C ARG A 14 14.14 17.50 8.39
N GLY A 15 14.57 16.25 8.59
CA GLY A 15 15.93 15.79 8.29
C GLY A 15 16.06 15.35 6.82
N ARG A 16 17.18 15.62 6.17
CA ARG A 16 17.50 15.13 4.82
C ARG A 16 18.30 13.83 4.89
N LEU A 17 18.01 12.89 3.99
CA LEU A 17 18.85 11.73 3.74
C LEU A 17 20.03 12.11 2.82
N ASN A 18 21.24 11.75 3.21
CA ASN A 18 22.44 11.72 2.34
C ASN A 18 23.11 10.34 2.53
N PRO A 19 23.40 9.58 1.46
CA PRO A 19 24.13 8.32 1.55
C PRO A 19 25.66 8.56 1.62
N PRO A 20 26.41 7.74 2.38
CA PRO A 20 27.88 7.76 2.34
C PRO A 20 28.43 6.96 1.14
N PRO A 21 29.57 7.37 0.54
CA PRO A 21 30.22 6.63 -0.54
C PRO A 21 31.11 5.49 -0.02
N PHE A 22 31.29 4.45 -0.84
CA PHE A 22 32.27 3.39 -0.60
C PHE A 22 33.72 3.92 -0.69
N ARG A 23 34.61 3.43 0.19
CA ARG A 23 36.06 3.39 -0.06
C ARG A 23 36.72 2.15 0.57
N ARG A 24 37.96 1.87 0.14
CA ARG A 24 38.61 0.56 0.18
C ARG A 24 40.08 0.74 0.59
N GLY A 25 40.58 -0.08 1.51
CA GLY A 25 41.92 0.03 2.10
C GLY A 25 41.95 0.97 3.32
N ASP A 26 42.93 0.87 4.23
CA ASP A 26 44.08 -0.05 4.26
C ASP A 26 44.48 -0.44 5.73
N ARG A 27 45.61 -1.13 5.89
CA ARG A 27 46.03 -1.91 7.05
C ARG A 27 46.67 -1.13 8.22
N ARG A 28 46.69 -1.83 9.37
CA ARG A 28 47.68 -1.82 10.49
C ARG A 28 47.64 -0.72 11.57
N SER A 29 47.43 -1.22 12.80
CA SER A 29 48.15 -0.89 14.05
C SER A 29 47.78 0.41 14.81
N GLY A 30 48.02 0.39 16.13
CA GLY A 30 48.02 1.56 17.01
C GLY A 30 46.92 1.61 18.07
N THR A 31 47.17 1.04 19.26
CA THR A 31 46.32 1.21 20.46
C THR A 31 46.78 2.36 21.35
N VAL A 32 45.91 3.32 21.65
CA VAL A 32 46.02 4.25 22.80
C VAL A 32 44.63 4.45 23.42
N ARG A 33 44.54 4.69 24.73
CA ARG A 33 43.29 4.66 25.51
C ARG A 33 43.17 5.83 26.51
N THR A 34 42.07 6.57 26.39
CA THR A 34 41.45 7.48 27.39
C THR A 34 39.93 7.37 27.17
N GLY A 35 39.02 7.31 28.15
CA GLY A 35 39.04 7.83 29.51
C GLY A 35 38.44 9.24 29.49
N THR A 36 37.24 9.54 30.01
CA THR A 36 36.22 8.75 30.76
C THR A 36 34.82 9.11 30.14
N THR A 37 33.57 8.88 30.59
CA THR A 37 32.86 8.63 31.88
C THR A 37 31.52 7.92 31.56
N PRO A 38 30.96 7.03 32.42
CA PRO A 38 29.88 6.12 32.02
C PRO A 38 28.44 6.62 32.23
N ALA A 39 27.50 6.00 31.52
CA ALA A 39 26.06 6.01 31.79
C ALA A 39 25.59 4.58 32.17
N PRO A 40 24.53 4.42 32.99
CA PRO A 40 24.13 3.11 33.50
C PRO A 40 23.26 2.31 32.51
N GLY A 41 23.43 0.98 32.47
CA GLY A 41 22.44 0.05 31.89
C GLY A 41 22.96 -0.99 30.89
N THR A 42 24.20 -0.92 30.41
CA THR A 42 24.72 -1.86 29.40
C THR A 42 25.22 -3.18 30.00
N ILE A 43 24.38 -4.21 29.96
CA ILE A 43 24.82 -5.60 30.07
C ILE A 43 25.83 -5.87 28.93
N THR A 44 27.03 -6.32 29.28
CA THR A 44 28.10 -6.60 28.31
C THR A 44 28.02 -8.06 27.85
N PRO A 45 28.14 -8.37 26.54
CA PRO A 45 28.11 -9.75 26.08
C PRO A 45 29.33 -10.56 26.59
N PRO A 46 29.20 -11.89 26.82
CA PRO A 46 30.21 -12.71 27.47
C PRO A 46 31.39 -13.12 26.55
N GLY A 47 31.94 -12.17 25.80
CA GLY A 47 33.18 -12.31 25.01
C GLY A 47 34.43 -11.74 25.71
N GLY A 48 34.33 -11.41 27.00
CA GLY A 48 35.34 -10.64 27.73
C GLY A 48 36.36 -11.48 28.50
N SER A 49 37.64 -11.34 28.11
CA SER A 49 38.81 -11.42 29.00
C SER A 49 39.23 -12.77 29.62
N VAL A 50 39.66 -13.72 28.77
CA VAL A 50 40.59 -14.80 29.17
C VAL A 50 41.80 -14.23 29.94
N VAL A 51 42.32 -13.07 29.52
CA VAL A 51 43.48 -12.36 30.11
C VAL A 51 43.20 -11.78 31.52
N VAL A 52 41.95 -11.73 31.99
CA VAL A 52 41.62 -11.34 33.38
C VAL A 52 41.45 -12.57 34.28
N ALA A 53 40.88 -13.66 33.74
CA ALA A 53 40.91 -14.96 34.41
C ALA A 53 42.35 -15.44 34.65
N ASP A 54 43.24 -15.21 33.69
CA ASP A 54 44.67 -15.55 33.76
C ASP A 54 45.38 -14.88 34.96
N ARG A 55 45.17 -13.57 35.18
CA ARG A 55 45.70 -12.89 36.39
C ARG A 55 45.15 -13.47 37.69
N ALA A 56 43.83 -13.66 37.78
CA ALA A 56 43.20 -14.21 38.98
C ALA A 56 43.69 -15.64 39.28
N GLY A 57 43.95 -16.44 38.24
CA GLY A 57 44.58 -17.75 38.37
C GLY A 57 46.03 -17.67 38.85
N GLN A 58 46.82 -16.75 38.28
CA GLN A 58 48.19 -16.49 38.69
C GLN A 58 48.27 -16.07 40.17
N ASP A 59 47.32 -15.27 40.66
CA ASP A 59 47.23 -14.85 42.06
C ASP A 59 46.92 -16.03 43.01
N VAL A 60 46.08 -16.99 42.61
CA VAL A 60 45.85 -18.24 43.36
C VAL A 60 47.11 -19.08 43.43
N VAL A 61 47.82 -19.27 42.31
CA VAL A 61 49.08 -20.04 42.25
C VAL A 61 50.19 -19.35 43.07
N ASN A 62 50.29 -18.03 43.02
CA ASN A 62 51.23 -17.25 43.82
C ASN A 62 50.92 -17.33 45.33
N THR A 63 49.64 -17.23 45.70
CA THR A 63 49.18 -17.38 47.09
C THR A 63 49.50 -18.79 47.63
N ALA A 64 49.32 -19.81 46.79
CA ALA A 64 49.69 -21.18 47.14
C ALA A 64 51.21 -21.34 47.35
N ARG A 65 52.03 -20.81 46.43
CA ARG A 65 53.50 -20.79 46.57
C ARG A 65 53.92 -20.10 47.88
N GLU A 66 53.37 -18.92 48.18
CA GLU A 66 53.66 -18.20 49.42
C GLU A 66 53.22 -18.98 50.69
N ARG A 67 52.06 -19.63 50.68
CA ARG A 67 51.61 -20.45 51.82
C ARG A 67 52.51 -21.67 52.02
N GLY A 68 53.01 -22.29 50.96
CA GLY A 68 53.98 -23.40 51.03
C GLY A 68 55.31 -22.96 51.65
N ALA A 69 55.87 -21.85 51.14
CA ALA A 69 57.06 -21.19 51.68
C ALA A 69 56.96 -20.88 53.19
N ARG A 70 55.81 -20.37 53.64
CA ARG A 70 55.54 -20.06 55.06
C ARG A 70 55.35 -21.32 55.92
N ALA A 71 54.81 -22.41 55.37
CA ALA A 71 54.61 -23.66 56.08
C ALA A 71 55.93 -24.42 56.31
N ALA A 72 56.80 -24.49 55.29
CA ALA A 72 58.12 -25.09 55.40
C ALA A 72 59.01 -24.34 56.41
N ARG A 73 59.09 -23.00 56.31
CA ARG A 73 59.83 -22.16 57.28
C ARG A 73 59.32 -22.21 58.73
N ARG A 74 58.13 -22.79 58.95
CA ARG A 74 57.54 -23.01 60.29
C ARG A 74 57.63 -24.46 60.78
N GLY A 75 58.21 -25.38 59.99
CA GLY A 75 58.31 -26.80 60.35
C GLY A 75 56.95 -27.49 60.53
N VAL A 76 55.91 -27.05 59.80
CA VAL A 76 54.52 -27.50 60.02
C VAL A 76 54.28 -28.95 59.60
N PHE A 77 55.15 -29.52 58.76
CA PHE A 77 54.99 -30.86 58.21
C PHE A 77 56.18 -31.76 58.50
N ASP A 78 55.87 -32.91 59.09
CA ASP A 78 56.73 -34.09 59.22
C ASP A 78 56.63 -34.94 57.92
N PRO A 79 57.69 -35.64 57.48
CA PRO A 79 57.65 -36.54 56.31
C PRO A 79 56.48 -37.53 56.29
N TRP A 80 56.07 -38.08 57.45
CA TRP A 80 54.93 -38.99 57.58
C TRP A 80 53.60 -38.30 57.26
N VAL A 81 53.46 -37.00 57.54
CA VAL A 81 52.25 -36.23 57.21
C VAL A 81 52.14 -36.05 55.70
N LEU A 82 53.24 -35.72 55.03
CA LEU A 82 53.27 -35.57 53.56
C LEU A 82 53.07 -36.89 52.81
N GLN A 83 53.47 -38.03 53.38
CA GLN A 83 53.13 -39.35 52.83
C GLN A 83 51.63 -39.68 52.96
N SER A 84 50.92 -39.11 53.93
CA SER A 84 49.47 -39.29 54.11
C SER A 84 48.65 -38.26 53.31
N LYS A 85 48.41 -38.58 52.03
CA LYS A 85 47.75 -37.75 51.00
C LYS A 85 46.59 -36.87 51.50
N ASP A 86 45.68 -37.42 52.32
CA ASP A 86 44.47 -36.72 52.78
C ASP A 86 44.68 -35.69 53.90
N ARG A 87 45.90 -35.53 54.45
CA ARG A 87 46.11 -34.77 55.70
C ARG A 87 46.60 -33.32 55.55
N ILE A 88 46.86 -32.83 54.34
CA ILE A 88 47.30 -31.43 54.13
C ILE A 88 46.09 -30.48 54.27
N PRO A 89 46.00 -29.62 55.31
CA PRO A 89 44.79 -28.82 55.54
C PRO A 89 44.51 -27.81 54.42
N TYR A 90 45.57 -27.31 53.79
CA TYR A 90 45.45 -26.37 52.66
C TYR A 90 44.91 -27.04 51.37
N PHE A 91 45.05 -28.35 51.21
CA PHE A 91 44.43 -29.07 50.09
C PHE A 91 42.91 -29.18 50.28
N ALA A 92 42.43 -29.30 51.52
CA ALA A 92 41.00 -29.22 51.82
C ALA A 92 40.45 -27.79 51.57
N GLU A 93 41.23 -26.74 51.90
CA GLU A 93 40.88 -25.35 51.59
C GLU A 93 40.77 -25.13 50.06
N LEU A 94 41.82 -25.46 49.30
CA LEU A 94 41.84 -25.37 47.83
C LEU A 94 40.72 -26.20 47.16
N ALA A 95 40.46 -27.42 47.64
CA ALA A 95 39.36 -28.23 47.12
C ALA A 95 37.98 -27.59 47.42
N SER A 96 37.81 -26.95 48.59
CA SER A 96 36.57 -26.25 48.92
C SER A 96 36.35 -24.98 48.09
N GLU A 97 37.41 -24.25 47.75
CA GLU A 97 37.34 -23.08 46.86
C GLU A 97 37.05 -23.49 45.42
N ARG A 98 37.77 -24.51 44.91
CA ARG A 98 37.51 -25.14 43.61
C ARG A 98 36.05 -25.56 43.48
N ASP A 99 35.52 -26.30 44.46
CA ASP A 99 34.15 -26.83 44.40
C ASP A 99 33.09 -25.72 44.50
N ARG A 100 33.38 -24.61 45.22
CA ARG A 100 32.54 -23.39 45.19
C ARG A 100 32.55 -22.69 43.83
N VAL A 101 33.71 -22.63 43.15
CA VAL A 101 33.83 -22.05 41.80
C VAL A 101 33.11 -22.92 40.78
N ILE A 102 33.32 -24.25 40.82
CA ILE A 102 32.60 -25.23 39.99
C ILE A 102 31.08 -25.11 40.18
N GLY A 103 30.61 -25.06 41.44
CA GLY A 103 29.18 -24.89 41.74
C GLY A 103 28.59 -23.63 41.10
N ARG A 104 29.26 -22.49 41.24
CA ARG A 104 28.84 -21.23 40.62
C ARG A 104 28.81 -21.29 39.08
N ILE A 105 29.79 -21.94 38.46
CA ILE A 105 29.82 -22.13 36.99
C ILE A 105 28.64 -23.03 36.56
N GLY A 106 28.37 -24.10 37.29
CA GLY A 106 27.22 -24.97 37.04
C GLY A 106 25.86 -24.27 37.19
N GLU A 107 25.69 -23.45 38.23
CA GLU A 107 24.49 -22.63 38.41
C GLU A 107 24.29 -21.62 37.27
N GLN A 108 25.37 -20.92 36.87
CA GLN A 108 25.33 -19.97 35.76
C GLN A 108 25.04 -20.65 34.42
N ALA A 109 25.62 -21.83 34.18
CA ALA A 109 25.36 -22.62 32.98
C ALA A 109 23.91 -23.14 32.95
N ARG A 110 23.36 -23.59 34.08
CA ARG A 110 21.96 -24.05 34.17
C ARG A 110 20.98 -22.91 33.89
N LEU A 111 21.19 -21.73 34.49
CA LEU A 111 20.36 -20.55 34.23
C LEU A 111 20.45 -20.10 32.75
N ALA A 112 21.62 -20.23 32.13
CA ALA A 112 21.79 -19.95 30.71
C ALA A 112 21.08 -20.99 29.81
N GLU A 113 21.13 -22.29 30.13
CA GLU A 113 20.38 -23.33 29.40
C GLU A 113 18.87 -23.20 29.60
N GLU A 114 18.40 -22.82 30.79
CA GLU A 114 16.99 -22.51 31.07
C GLU A 114 16.49 -21.34 30.20
N GLN A 115 17.23 -20.23 30.13
CA GLN A 115 16.87 -19.08 29.29
C GLN A 115 16.96 -19.39 27.79
N GLU A 116 18.03 -20.05 27.33
CA GLU A 116 18.17 -20.41 25.92
C GLU A 116 17.11 -21.42 25.49
N ARG A 117 16.70 -22.35 26.35
CA ARG A 117 15.57 -23.25 26.08
C ARG A 117 14.25 -22.50 25.86
N LEU A 118 14.02 -21.40 26.58
CA LEU A 118 12.86 -20.53 26.33
C LEU A 118 12.99 -19.80 24.98
N ASN A 119 14.19 -19.32 24.64
CA ASN A 119 14.47 -18.68 23.36
C ASN A 119 14.27 -19.66 22.17
N ASP A 120 14.73 -20.90 22.32
CA ASP A 120 14.61 -21.96 21.30
C ASP A 120 13.15 -22.44 21.13
N VAL A 121 12.36 -22.50 22.22
CA VAL A 121 10.90 -22.72 22.15
C VAL A 121 10.19 -21.55 21.49
N GLN A 122 10.56 -20.30 21.80
CA GLN A 122 10.01 -19.12 21.15
C GLN A 122 10.30 -19.12 19.64
N ALA A 123 11.50 -19.52 19.21
CA ALA A 123 11.86 -19.63 17.79
C ALA A 123 10.92 -20.60 17.03
N GLY A 124 10.56 -21.75 17.62
CA GLY A 124 9.59 -22.68 17.01
C GLY A 124 8.16 -22.10 16.90
N VAL A 125 7.74 -21.27 17.86
CA VAL A 125 6.48 -20.52 17.79
C VAL A 125 6.56 -19.43 16.71
N GLU A 126 7.70 -18.77 16.56
CA GLU A 126 7.93 -17.76 15.52
C GLU A 126 7.95 -18.35 14.11
N VAL A 127 8.54 -19.55 13.89
CA VAL A 127 8.41 -20.29 12.62
C VAL A 127 6.94 -20.53 12.29
N THR A 128 6.19 -21.11 13.22
CA THR A 128 4.75 -21.42 13.04
C THR A 128 3.94 -20.15 12.71
N ARG A 129 4.25 -19.04 13.38
CA ARG A 129 3.64 -17.73 13.10
C ARG A 129 3.99 -17.21 11.71
N CYS A 130 5.27 -17.18 11.34
CA CYS A 130 5.69 -16.68 10.04
C CYS A 130 5.14 -17.52 8.88
N GLU A 131 4.95 -18.83 9.08
CA GLU A 131 4.28 -19.71 8.11
C GLU A 131 2.78 -19.40 7.94
N THR A 132 2.06 -19.15 9.03
CA THR A 132 0.63 -18.74 8.97
C THR A 132 0.45 -17.34 8.38
N ASP A 133 1.27 -16.36 8.76
CA ASP A 133 1.31 -15.03 8.14
C ASP A 133 1.59 -15.13 6.62
N THR A 134 2.57 -15.95 6.23
CA THR A 134 2.89 -16.20 4.80
C THR A 134 1.73 -16.87 4.07
N ALA A 135 1.03 -17.83 4.68
CA ALA A 135 -0.16 -18.45 4.08
C ALA A 135 -1.30 -17.45 3.87
N VAL A 136 -1.55 -16.55 4.83
CA VAL A 136 -2.55 -15.48 4.72
C VAL A 136 -2.17 -14.49 3.60
N VAL A 137 -0.90 -14.13 3.45
CA VAL A 137 -0.44 -13.26 2.35
C VAL A 137 -0.63 -13.94 0.99
N ARG A 138 -0.33 -15.25 0.86
CA ARG A 138 -0.58 -16.01 -0.39
C ARG A 138 -2.06 -16.04 -0.77
N GLU A 139 -2.98 -16.24 0.18
CA GLU A 139 -4.41 -16.27 -0.15
C GLU A 139 -4.96 -14.87 -0.51
N ARG A 140 -4.47 -13.81 0.15
CA ARG A 140 -4.78 -12.43 -0.26
C ARG A 140 -4.25 -12.11 -1.65
N LEU A 141 -3.07 -12.62 -2.03
CA LEU A 141 -2.52 -12.44 -3.37
C LEU A 141 -3.35 -13.18 -4.44
N ARG A 142 -3.77 -14.43 -4.17
CA ARG A 142 -4.71 -15.17 -5.03
C ARG A 142 -6.04 -14.43 -5.21
N GLU A 143 -6.59 -13.87 -4.14
CA GLU A 143 -7.84 -13.11 -4.18
C GLU A 143 -7.70 -11.81 -5.01
N VAL A 144 -6.59 -11.08 -4.86
CA VAL A 144 -6.30 -9.92 -5.71
C VAL A 144 -6.06 -10.33 -7.17
N ASP A 145 -5.43 -11.47 -7.45
CA ASP A 145 -5.30 -12.01 -8.81
C ASP A 145 -6.67 -12.37 -9.43
N ARG A 146 -7.61 -12.96 -8.67
CA ARG A 146 -9.01 -13.16 -9.11
C ARG A 146 -9.69 -11.82 -9.44
N GLN A 147 -9.47 -10.79 -8.63
CA GLN A 147 -10.05 -9.46 -8.84
C GLN A 147 -9.46 -8.76 -10.08
N ILE A 148 -8.16 -8.91 -10.34
CA ILE A 148 -7.50 -8.40 -11.56
C ILE A 148 -8.09 -9.06 -12.82
N VAL A 149 -8.24 -10.40 -12.81
CA VAL A 149 -8.86 -11.14 -13.92
C VAL A 149 -10.30 -10.69 -14.14
N THR A 150 -11.11 -10.65 -13.07
CA THR A 150 -12.53 -10.26 -13.13
C THR A 150 -12.71 -8.84 -13.65
N ALA A 151 -11.89 -7.89 -13.18
CA ALA A 151 -11.93 -6.50 -13.65
C ALA A 151 -11.51 -6.38 -15.12
N LYS A 152 -10.50 -7.15 -15.56
CA LYS A 152 -10.11 -7.21 -16.99
C LYS A 152 -11.23 -7.77 -17.86
N GLU A 153 -11.89 -8.87 -17.44
CA GLU A 153 -13.01 -9.42 -18.22
C GLU A 153 -14.18 -8.43 -18.35
N GLN A 154 -14.50 -7.65 -17.31
CA GLN A 154 -15.52 -6.61 -17.40
C GLN A 154 -15.12 -5.45 -18.32
N LEU A 155 -13.83 -5.07 -18.35
CA LEU A 155 -13.32 -4.12 -19.34
C LEU A 155 -13.46 -4.69 -20.76
N ASP A 156 -12.97 -5.91 -21.02
CA ASP A 156 -13.02 -6.53 -22.36
C ASP A 156 -14.46 -6.74 -22.88
N LEU A 157 -15.43 -7.00 -21.98
CA LEU A 157 -16.86 -6.99 -22.32
C LEU A 157 -17.37 -5.60 -22.72
N LEU A 158 -16.89 -4.53 -22.09
CA LEU A 158 -17.21 -3.15 -22.47
C LEU A 158 -16.57 -2.76 -23.81
N ALA A 159 -15.32 -3.13 -24.09
CA ALA A 159 -14.71 -2.94 -25.42
C ALA A 159 -15.51 -3.67 -26.52
N ARG A 160 -15.92 -4.91 -26.28
CA ARG A 160 -16.81 -5.66 -27.20
C ARG A 160 -18.18 -5.01 -27.35
N ARG A 161 -18.63 -4.17 -26.41
CA ARG A 161 -19.88 -3.39 -26.52
C ARG A 161 -19.68 -2.08 -27.29
N THR A 162 -18.63 -1.32 -27.01
CA THR A 162 -18.31 -0.07 -27.74
C THR A 162 -17.97 -0.36 -29.20
N THR A 163 -17.19 -1.41 -29.49
CA THR A 163 -16.84 -1.82 -30.88
C THR A 163 -18.06 -2.30 -31.68
N ARG A 164 -19.13 -2.77 -31.02
CA ARG A 164 -20.42 -3.04 -31.68
C ARG A 164 -21.24 -1.77 -31.90
N TRP A 165 -21.29 -0.88 -30.91
CA TRP A 165 -21.99 0.41 -31.04
C TRP A 165 -21.37 1.32 -32.09
N ASN A 166 -20.03 1.40 -32.17
CA ASN A 166 -19.33 2.19 -33.19
C ASN A 166 -19.67 1.66 -34.58
N ARG A 167 -19.50 0.35 -34.85
CA ARG A 167 -19.91 -0.27 -36.12
C ARG A 167 -21.38 -0.01 -36.50
N PHE A 168 -22.29 0.01 -35.51
CA PHE A 168 -23.70 0.37 -35.75
C PHE A 168 -23.88 1.85 -36.10
N ARG A 169 -23.26 2.77 -35.34
CA ARG A 169 -23.26 4.23 -35.62
C ARG A 169 -22.65 4.52 -36.98
N ASP A 170 -21.53 3.89 -37.29
CA ASP A 170 -20.75 4.11 -38.52
C ASP A 170 -21.49 3.51 -39.72
N GLY A 171 -22.23 2.41 -39.54
CA GLY A 171 -23.18 1.90 -40.53
C GLY A 171 -24.42 2.78 -40.74
N ILE A 172 -24.93 3.46 -39.71
CA ILE A 172 -25.97 4.51 -39.88
C ILE A 172 -25.40 5.69 -40.65
N ARG A 173 -24.20 6.15 -40.26
CA ARG A 173 -23.51 7.27 -40.90
C ARG A 173 -23.28 6.98 -42.39
N ALA A 174 -22.76 5.80 -42.74
CA ALA A 174 -22.55 5.39 -44.13
C ALA A 174 -23.86 5.35 -44.94
N ARG A 175 -25.00 4.97 -44.35
CA ARG A 175 -26.31 5.03 -45.03
C ARG A 175 -26.82 6.45 -45.22
N LEU A 176 -26.58 7.35 -44.27
CA LEU A 176 -26.92 8.77 -44.40
C LEU A 176 -26.03 9.46 -45.43
N GLU A 177 -24.73 9.17 -45.43
CA GLU A 177 -23.78 9.67 -46.44
C GLU A 177 -24.07 9.10 -47.83
N ALA A 178 -24.49 7.83 -47.95
CA ALA A 178 -24.94 7.24 -49.20
C ALA A 178 -26.21 7.93 -49.74
N ARG A 179 -27.28 8.04 -48.93
CA ARG A 179 -28.50 8.76 -49.34
C ARG A 179 -28.25 10.22 -49.68
N TRP A 180 -27.41 10.89 -48.88
CA TRP A 180 -27.07 12.29 -49.15
C TRP A 180 -26.27 12.44 -50.45
N MET A 181 -25.37 11.51 -50.78
CA MET A 181 -24.71 11.49 -52.09
C MET A 181 -25.66 11.15 -53.23
N GLU A 182 -26.64 10.27 -53.03
CA GLU A 182 -27.69 9.93 -54.01
C GLU A 182 -28.63 11.12 -54.28
N GLU A 183 -29.01 11.87 -53.25
CA GLU A 183 -29.83 13.09 -53.34
C GLU A 183 -29.04 14.30 -53.88
N THR A 184 -27.76 14.45 -53.55
CA THR A 184 -26.92 15.61 -53.93
C THR A 184 -26.23 15.43 -55.27
N PHE A 185 -25.89 14.19 -55.64
CA PHE A 185 -25.25 13.81 -56.89
C PHE A 185 -26.03 12.67 -57.58
N PRO A 186 -27.29 12.91 -57.98
CA PRO A 186 -28.08 11.90 -58.70
C PRO A 186 -27.34 11.46 -59.96
N ALA A 187 -26.97 10.18 -60.01
CA ALA A 187 -26.16 9.63 -61.07
C ALA A 187 -26.87 9.81 -62.42
N THR A 188 -26.24 10.54 -63.35
CA THR A 188 -26.83 10.80 -64.66
C THR A 188 -26.97 9.46 -65.39
N PRO A 189 -28.18 9.02 -65.78
CA PRO A 189 -28.36 7.68 -66.33
C PRO A 189 -27.54 7.51 -67.61
N ALA A 190 -26.61 6.56 -67.59
CA ALA A 190 -25.73 6.26 -68.71
C ALA A 190 -26.59 5.86 -69.92
N ARG A 191 -26.68 6.76 -70.90
CA ARG A 191 -27.66 6.67 -71.99
C ARG A 191 -27.26 5.55 -72.97
N GLY A 192 -27.75 4.35 -72.69
CA GLY A 192 -27.58 3.18 -73.54
C GLY A 192 -27.95 3.48 -74.99
N ARG A 193 -27.04 3.15 -75.91
CA ARG A 193 -27.20 3.34 -77.35
C ARG A 193 -27.46 1.99 -78.01
N PRO A 194 -28.70 1.68 -78.42
CA PRO A 194 -29.01 0.39 -79.05
C PRO A 194 -28.60 0.37 -80.53
N GLY A 195 -28.24 -0.83 -81.01
CA GLY A 195 -28.23 -1.20 -82.43
C GLY A 195 -27.01 -0.77 -83.26
N ALA A 196 -26.18 -1.75 -83.61
CA ALA A 196 -25.47 -1.86 -84.89
C ALA A 196 -24.86 -3.27 -84.98
N ASP A 197 -25.49 -4.16 -85.76
CA ASP A 197 -24.99 -5.49 -86.05
C ASP A 197 -23.90 -5.46 -87.13
N ASP A 198 -22.93 -6.38 -87.09
CA ASP A 198 -22.14 -6.75 -88.28
C ASP A 198 -21.62 -8.21 -88.16
N GLU A 199 -21.89 -9.04 -89.18
CA GLU A 199 -21.52 -10.46 -89.25
C GLU A 199 -20.36 -10.68 -90.24
N GLY A 200 -19.18 -11.12 -89.75
CA GLY A 200 -17.92 -10.78 -90.45
C GLY A 200 -16.81 -11.81 -90.73
N ARG A 201 -16.99 -13.13 -90.52
CA ARG A 201 -16.22 -14.22 -91.19
C ARG A 201 -14.72 -14.49 -90.82
N ALA A 202 -14.34 -15.77 -90.97
CA ALA A 202 -12.99 -16.36 -91.13
C ALA A 202 -12.20 -16.89 -89.90
N GLU A 203 -12.07 -18.22 -89.86
CA GLU A 203 -11.06 -19.05 -89.16
C GLU A 203 -9.67 -18.99 -89.87
N PRO A 204 -8.54 -19.54 -89.32
CA PRO A 204 -8.45 -20.70 -88.43
C PRO A 204 -7.46 -20.67 -87.23
N VAL A 205 -7.50 -21.76 -86.46
CA VAL A 205 -6.79 -22.06 -85.21
C VAL A 205 -5.40 -22.70 -85.46
N PRO A 206 -4.37 -22.45 -84.59
CA PRO A 206 -3.84 -23.56 -83.79
C PRO A 206 -3.41 -23.23 -82.33
N ALA A 207 -4.01 -23.98 -81.39
CA ALA A 207 -3.44 -24.57 -80.15
C ALA A 207 -2.64 -23.73 -79.12
N GLY A 208 -3.07 -23.73 -77.85
CA GLY A 208 -2.29 -23.16 -76.73
C GLY A 208 -2.81 -23.29 -75.29
N ILE A 209 -2.98 -24.53 -74.77
CA ILE A 209 -3.10 -24.87 -73.32
C ILE A 209 -4.45 -24.50 -72.63
N PRO A 210 -5.02 -25.33 -71.71
CA PRO A 210 -6.36 -25.12 -71.14
C PRO A 210 -6.40 -24.71 -69.65
N ALA A 211 -7.49 -24.04 -69.23
CA ALA A 211 -7.95 -24.00 -67.84
C ALA A 211 -9.49 -23.93 -67.74
N GLN A 212 -10.04 -24.69 -66.81
CA GLN A 212 -11.49 -24.82 -66.56
C GLN A 212 -12.07 -23.60 -65.83
N ALA A 213 -13.21 -23.08 -66.30
CA ALA A 213 -14.40 -22.81 -65.47
C ALA A 213 -15.58 -22.33 -66.34
N ARG A 214 -16.69 -23.08 -66.35
CA ARG A 214 -17.99 -22.61 -66.84
C ARG A 214 -19.05 -22.91 -65.78
N SER A 215 -19.57 -21.87 -65.15
CA SER A 215 -20.90 -21.87 -64.53
C SER A 215 -21.83 -21.06 -65.44
N GLY A 216 -22.96 -21.64 -65.84
CA GLY A 216 -23.98 -20.90 -66.59
C GLY A 216 -24.69 -19.86 -65.73
N GLY A 217 -25.27 -18.85 -66.36
CA GLY A 217 -26.18 -17.89 -65.73
C GLY A 217 -27.63 -18.12 -66.14
N ALA A 218 -28.53 -17.65 -65.28
CA ALA A 218 -29.93 -17.26 -65.50
C ALA A 218 -30.36 -16.71 -64.11
N ASP A 219 -30.52 -15.41 -63.86
CA ASP A 219 -31.41 -14.38 -64.45
C ASP A 219 -32.58 -14.07 -63.46
N ASP A 220 -33.30 -12.98 -63.73
CA ASP A 220 -34.54 -12.50 -63.10
C ASP A 220 -34.50 -11.79 -61.71
N GLU A 221 -34.32 -10.47 -61.82
CA GLU A 221 -35.15 -9.37 -61.29
C GLU A 221 -35.38 -9.11 -59.76
N ASP A 222 -35.34 -7.81 -59.43
CA ASP A 222 -35.80 -7.22 -58.15
C ASP A 222 -37.33 -7.06 -58.12
N GLU A 223 -38.02 -7.50 -57.04
CA GLU A 223 -39.10 -6.66 -56.49
C GLU A 223 -39.28 -6.76 -54.97
N VAL A 224 -39.81 -5.67 -54.41
CA VAL A 224 -39.89 -5.38 -52.98
C VAL A 224 -41.16 -5.97 -52.34
N THR A 225 -41.02 -6.90 -51.39
CA THR A 225 -41.71 -6.79 -50.08
C THR A 225 -41.21 -7.81 -49.05
N GLY A 226 -40.69 -7.33 -47.92
CA GLY A 226 -40.22 -8.19 -46.83
C GLY A 226 -39.86 -7.40 -45.57
N LEU A 227 -40.88 -6.98 -44.80
CA LEU A 227 -40.70 -6.30 -43.51
C LEU A 227 -40.12 -7.25 -42.46
N GLN A 228 -38.80 -7.44 -42.47
CA GLN A 228 -38.12 -8.33 -41.53
C GLN A 228 -38.20 -7.74 -40.10
N THR A 229 -39.07 -8.33 -39.29
CA THR A 229 -39.45 -7.83 -37.97
C THR A 229 -38.29 -7.92 -36.98
N VAL A 230 -38.04 -6.83 -36.26
CA VAL A 230 -37.06 -6.81 -35.16
C VAL A 230 -37.56 -7.72 -34.04
N PRO A 231 -36.82 -8.76 -33.62
CA PRO A 231 -37.28 -9.68 -32.57
C PRO A 231 -37.41 -8.94 -31.24
N ARG A 232 -38.61 -9.01 -30.65
CA ARG A 232 -38.98 -8.36 -29.39
C ARG A 232 -38.32 -9.08 -28.21
N THR A 233 -37.09 -8.68 -27.86
CA THR A 233 -36.28 -9.33 -26.81
C THR A 233 -37.01 -9.37 -25.46
N GLY A 234 -37.48 -10.55 -25.06
CA GLY A 234 -38.19 -10.74 -23.78
C GLY A 234 -38.91 -12.08 -23.60
N GLU A 235 -39.21 -12.84 -24.66
CA GLU A 235 -39.90 -14.14 -24.57
C GLU A 235 -38.90 -15.32 -24.57
N ALA A 236 -39.19 -16.36 -23.79
CA ALA A 236 -38.39 -17.58 -23.72
C ALA A 236 -38.74 -18.55 -24.88
N PRO A 237 -37.82 -19.43 -25.31
CA PRO A 237 -38.11 -20.36 -26.40
C PRO A 237 -39.23 -21.35 -26.04
N ARG A 238 -40.26 -21.47 -26.88
CA ARG A 238 -41.16 -22.63 -26.85
C ARG A 238 -40.46 -23.82 -27.54
N PRO A 239 -40.56 -25.06 -27.02
CA PRO A 239 -39.69 -26.17 -27.43
C PRO A 239 -40.30 -27.11 -28.48
N ASP A 240 -41.11 -26.64 -29.45
CA ASP A 240 -41.89 -27.52 -30.35
C ASP A 240 -41.86 -27.17 -31.86
N ASP A 241 -40.97 -26.29 -32.33
CA ASP A 241 -40.79 -26.02 -33.77
C ASP A 241 -39.58 -26.78 -34.35
N GLY A 242 -39.84 -27.83 -35.13
CA GLY A 242 -38.83 -28.66 -35.79
C GLY A 242 -38.22 -28.01 -37.06
N PRO A 243 -36.96 -28.33 -37.42
CA PRO A 243 -36.23 -27.56 -38.44
C PRO A 243 -36.42 -28.09 -39.87
N THR A 244 -37.08 -27.31 -40.73
CA THR A 244 -36.98 -27.43 -42.20
C THR A 244 -36.50 -26.13 -42.84
N THR A 245 -35.23 -25.80 -42.58
CA THR A 245 -34.47 -24.85 -43.41
C THR A 245 -33.02 -25.30 -43.40
N THR A 246 -32.46 -25.61 -44.57
CA THR A 246 -31.07 -26.04 -44.74
C THR A 246 -30.12 -24.94 -44.25
N PRO A 247 -29.30 -25.19 -43.20
CA PRO A 247 -28.44 -24.16 -42.67
C PRO A 247 -27.19 -23.98 -43.53
N ASP A 248 -26.93 -22.75 -43.97
CA ASP A 248 -25.64 -22.34 -44.56
C ASP A 248 -24.48 -22.77 -43.63
N PRO A 249 -23.53 -23.59 -44.13
CA PRO A 249 -22.44 -24.11 -43.30
C PRO A 249 -21.43 -23.04 -42.86
N GLY A 250 -21.37 -21.87 -43.52
CA GLY A 250 -20.36 -20.85 -43.23
C GLY A 250 -20.50 -20.21 -41.85
N VAL A 251 -21.73 -19.93 -41.40
CA VAL A 251 -21.99 -19.03 -40.25
C VAL A 251 -21.95 -19.74 -38.88
N ARG A 252 -21.98 -21.09 -38.85
CA ARG A 252 -22.06 -21.86 -37.58
C ARG A 252 -20.72 -22.37 -37.04
N ALA A 253 -19.62 -22.26 -37.79
CA ALA A 253 -18.30 -22.70 -37.32
C ALA A 253 -17.77 -21.85 -36.14
N ASP A 254 -17.77 -20.53 -36.29
CA ASP A 254 -17.22 -19.55 -35.33
C ASP A 254 -17.86 -19.58 -33.92
N LEU A 255 -19.07 -20.15 -33.79
CA LEU A 255 -19.74 -20.32 -32.49
C LEU A 255 -19.41 -21.66 -31.80
N ARG A 256 -18.76 -22.60 -32.51
CA ARG A 256 -18.46 -23.94 -31.99
C ARG A 256 -16.96 -24.20 -31.81
N THR A 257 -16.10 -23.59 -32.62
CA THR A 257 -14.66 -23.50 -32.33
C THR A 257 -14.40 -22.32 -31.39
N GLY A 258 -13.96 -22.61 -30.16
CA GLY A 258 -13.73 -21.62 -29.09
C GLY A 258 -12.55 -20.65 -29.29
N HIS A 259 -12.25 -20.24 -30.53
CA HIS A 259 -11.26 -19.23 -30.87
C HIS A 259 -11.74 -17.84 -30.41
N ARG A 260 -11.64 -17.59 -29.10
CA ARG A 260 -11.46 -16.22 -28.61
C ARG A 260 -10.20 -15.68 -29.29
N PRO A 261 -10.24 -14.60 -30.08
CA PRO A 261 -9.00 -13.93 -30.48
C PRO A 261 -8.25 -13.53 -29.19
N PRO A 262 -6.92 -13.70 -29.14
CA PRO A 262 -6.17 -13.48 -27.91
C PRO A 262 -6.39 -12.05 -27.41
N PRO A 263 -6.65 -11.83 -26.11
CA PRO A 263 -6.88 -10.51 -25.56
C PRO A 263 -5.56 -9.74 -25.49
N THR A 264 -5.16 -9.18 -26.63
CA THR A 264 -3.96 -8.34 -26.84
C THR A 264 -3.86 -7.31 -25.72
N ALA A 265 -2.77 -7.35 -24.95
CA ALA A 265 -2.59 -6.47 -23.79
C ALA A 265 -2.61 -4.98 -24.17
N ASP A 266 -2.29 -4.69 -25.43
CA ASP A 266 -2.15 -3.36 -26.02
C ASP A 266 -3.50 -2.70 -26.39
N ALA A 267 -4.62 -3.42 -26.28
CA ALA A 267 -5.95 -2.93 -26.68
C ALA A 267 -6.53 -1.79 -25.80
N TRP A 268 -5.83 -1.39 -24.74
CA TRP A 268 -6.27 -0.37 -23.78
C TRP A 268 -5.19 0.70 -23.58
N GLU A 269 -5.22 1.73 -24.43
CA GLU A 269 -4.35 2.90 -24.26
C GLU A 269 -4.48 3.49 -22.84
N GLY A 270 -3.33 3.72 -22.20
CA GLY A 270 -3.27 4.30 -20.87
C GLY A 270 -3.60 3.35 -19.70
N LEU A 271 -3.80 2.04 -19.91
CA LEU A 271 -4.11 1.09 -18.80
C LEU A 271 -3.19 1.27 -17.58
N THR A 272 -1.90 1.54 -17.81
CA THR A 272 -0.82 1.71 -16.81
C THR A 272 -0.65 3.12 -16.21
N LYS A 273 -1.27 4.17 -16.78
CA LYS A 273 -1.17 5.56 -16.27
C LYS A 273 -2.54 6.04 -15.83
N ARG A 274 -2.69 6.45 -14.55
CA ARG A 274 -3.90 7.13 -14.04
C ARG A 274 -4.08 8.52 -14.71
N PRO A 275 -5.04 8.73 -15.63
CA PRO A 275 -5.28 10.01 -16.28
C PRO A 275 -6.44 10.69 -15.57
N GLY A 276 -6.13 11.42 -14.50
CA GLY A 276 -7.13 12.12 -13.70
C GLY A 276 -6.51 13.06 -12.67
N LEU A 277 -7.25 14.10 -12.31
CA LEU A 277 -6.92 14.94 -11.17
C LEU A 277 -6.92 14.07 -9.89
N PRO A 278 -5.91 14.17 -9.02
CA PRO A 278 -5.88 13.39 -7.78
C PRO A 278 -7.04 13.82 -6.88
N ALA A 279 -7.63 12.90 -6.11
CA ALA A 279 -8.88 13.14 -5.40
C ALA A 279 -8.86 14.37 -4.46
N TRP A 280 -7.72 14.67 -3.84
CA TRP A 280 -7.56 15.88 -3.01
C TRP A 280 -7.73 17.17 -3.82
N MET A 281 -7.31 17.17 -5.09
CA MET A 281 -7.41 18.32 -5.99
C MET A 281 -8.84 18.48 -6.51
N THR A 282 -9.56 17.38 -6.79
CA THR A 282 -11.01 17.41 -7.03
C THR A 282 -11.76 18.05 -5.86
N TRP A 283 -11.48 17.60 -4.63
CA TRP A 283 -12.10 18.19 -3.42
C TRP A 283 -11.70 19.65 -3.20
N ALA A 284 -10.45 20.03 -3.47
CA ALA A 284 -10.01 21.42 -3.40
C ALA A 284 -10.72 22.31 -4.43
N THR A 285 -10.97 21.83 -5.66
CA THR A 285 -11.75 22.57 -6.67
C THR A 285 -13.22 22.68 -6.28
N LEU A 286 -13.84 21.62 -5.75
CA LEU A 286 -15.22 21.69 -5.24
C LEU A 286 -15.34 22.66 -4.06
N LEU A 287 -14.38 22.66 -3.13
CA LEU A 287 -14.32 23.63 -2.03
C LEU A 287 -14.13 25.07 -2.54
N ALA A 288 -13.29 25.28 -3.55
CA ALA A 288 -13.11 26.60 -4.17
C ALA A 288 -14.39 27.09 -4.85
N LEU A 289 -15.15 26.22 -5.52
CA LEU A 289 -16.46 26.56 -6.08
C LEU A 289 -17.45 26.96 -4.97
N VAL A 290 -17.54 26.17 -3.88
CA VAL A 290 -18.38 26.51 -2.72
C VAL A 290 -17.99 27.85 -2.09
N LEU A 291 -16.69 28.17 -2.00
CA LEU A 291 -16.21 29.45 -1.47
C LEU A 291 -16.47 30.65 -2.40
N VAL A 292 -16.56 30.44 -3.71
CA VAL A 292 -16.97 31.47 -4.69
C VAL A 292 -18.49 31.65 -4.71
N GLU A 293 -19.26 30.59 -4.48
CA GLU A 293 -20.73 30.63 -4.46
C GLU A 293 -21.33 31.09 -3.13
N ALA A 294 -20.71 30.81 -1.97
CA ALA A 294 -21.27 31.17 -0.67
C ALA A 294 -21.55 32.70 -0.50
N PRO A 295 -20.69 33.63 -0.97
CA PRO A 295 -21.00 35.07 -0.96
C PRO A 295 -22.20 35.45 -1.83
N ILE A 296 -22.47 34.70 -2.91
CA ILE A 296 -23.62 34.93 -3.80
C ILE A 296 -24.93 34.60 -3.07
N TYR A 297 -24.96 33.46 -2.35
CA TYR A 297 -26.15 33.07 -1.58
C TYR A 297 -26.31 33.88 -0.29
N TRP A 298 -25.21 34.31 0.34
CA TRP A 298 -25.24 35.23 1.49
C TRP A 298 -26.02 36.50 1.13
N ALA A 299 -25.62 37.20 0.07
CA ALA A 299 -26.29 38.41 -0.39
C ALA A 299 -27.75 38.19 -0.84
N ALA A 300 -28.12 36.96 -1.24
CA ALA A 300 -29.48 36.60 -1.62
C ALA A 300 -30.37 36.20 -0.42
N PHE A 301 -29.79 35.81 0.72
CA PHE A 301 -30.53 35.38 1.92
C PHE A 301 -30.57 36.43 3.04
N GLN A 302 -29.65 37.39 3.03
CA GLN A 302 -29.61 38.53 3.97
C GLN A 302 -30.95 39.31 4.06
N PRO A 303 -31.72 39.55 2.96
CA PRO A 303 -33.02 40.21 3.06
C PRO A 303 -34.12 39.41 3.80
N PHE A 304 -33.99 38.09 3.90
CA PHE A 304 -35.05 37.23 4.48
C PHE A 304 -34.98 37.09 6.00
N HIS A 305 -33.80 37.32 6.59
CA HIS A 305 -33.57 37.13 8.04
C HIS A 305 -33.38 38.46 8.79
N GLY A 306 -33.21 39.57 8.06
CA GLY A 306 -32.84 40.87 8.62
C GLY A 306 -31.33 41.01 8.81
N VAL A 307 -30.89 42.19 9.25
CA VAL A 307 -29.46 42.54 9.37
C VAL A 307 -29.15 42.97 10.81
N GLY A 308 -27.98 42.57 11.33
CA GLY A 308 -27.45 43.09 12.59
C GLY A 308 -27.91 42.39 13.87
N THR A 309 -28.49 41.19 13.78
CA THR A 309 -28.62 40.29 14.95
C THR A 309 -27.87 39.00 14.70
N VAL A 310 -27.19 38.48 15.73
CA VAL A 310 -26.32 37.30 15.63
C VAL A 310 -27.10 36.05 15.17
N ASP A 311 -28.37 35.94 15.56
CA ASP A 311 -29.23 34.83 15.14
C ASP A 311 -29.64 34.94 13.67
N ALA A 312 -29.92 36.14 13.15
CA ALA A 312 -30.19 36.38 11.72
C ALA A 312 -28.95 36.13 10.85
N ASP A 313 -27.79 36.63 11.28
CA ASP A 313 -26.52 36.44 10.58
C ASP A 313 -26.15 34.95 10.54
N THR A 314 -26.24 34.22 11.66
CA THR A 314 -25.91 32.78 11.69
C THR A 314 -26.87 31.92 10.88
N GLN A 315 -28.17 32.24 10.86
CA GLN A 315 -29.14 31.61 9.95
C GLN A 315 -28.79 31.87 8.48
N THR A 316 -28.41 33.11 8.15
CA THR A 316 -27.99 33.50 6.79
C THR A 316 -26.68 32.80 6.37
N ILE A 317 -25.67 32.68 7.26
CA ILE A 317 -24.42 31.96 6.97
C ILE A 317 -24.73 30.47 6.69
N THR A 318 -25.51 29.83 7.56
CA THR A 318 -25.77 28.40 7.47
C THR A 318 -26.61 28.05 6.25
N LEU A 319 -27.62 28.86 5.90
CA LEU A 319 -28.42 28.68 4.69
C LEU A 319 -27.60 28.95 3.41
N ALA A 320 -26.76 29.99 3.40
CA ALA A 320 -25.89 30.30 2.26
C ALA A 320 -24.84 29.21 2.00
N ALA A 321 -24.21 28.70 3.06
CA ALA A 321 -23.27 27.59 2.98
C ALA A 321 -23.97 26.29 2.53
N ALA A 322 -25.17 26.00 3.04
CA ALA A 322 -25.95 24.84 2.61
C ALA A 322 -26.34 24.92 1.13
N ALA A 323 -26.78 26.09 0.65
CA ALA A 323 -27.12 26.32 -0.75
C ALA A 323 -25.90 26.12 -1.67
N ALA A 324 -24.75 26.72 -1.35
CA ALA A 324 -23.50 26.54 -2.10
C ALA A 324 -23.06 25.06 -2.15
N VAL A 325 -23.09 24.37 -1.00
CA VAL A 325 -22.76 22.94 -0.94
C VAL A 325 -23.71 22.09 -1.78
N VAL A 326 -25.02 22.36 -1.75
CA VAL A 326 -26.01 21.65 -2.57
C VAL A 326 -25.82 21.93 -4.06
N MET A 327 -25.62 23.18 -4.45
CA MET A 327 -25.51 23.61 -5.85
C MET A 327 -24.22 23.15 -6.53
N VAL A 328 -23.14 22.95 -5.77
CA VAL A 328 -21.89 22.35 -6.27
C VAL A 328 -21.93 20.81 -6.22
N LEU A 329 -22.51 20.20 -5.17
CA LEU A 329 -22.50 18.73 -5.03
C LEU A 329 -23.57 18.01 -5.87
N LEU A 330 -24.77 18.57 -6.08
CA LEU A 330 -25.80 17.96 -6.94
C LEU A 330 -25.29 17.64 -8.36
N PRO A 331 -24.73 18.59 -9.12
CA PRO A 331 -24.23 18.31 -10.46
C PRO A 331 -23.01 17.38 -10.44
N HIS A 332 -22.13 17.50 -9.43
CA HIS A 332 -21.01 16.57 -9.27
C HIS A 332 -21.46 15.11 -9.06
N LEU A 333 -22.47 14.90 -8.22
CA LEU A 333 -23.09 13.60 -7.98
C LEU A 333 -23.82 13.09 -9.22
N ALA A 334 -24.55 13.94 -9.95
CA ALA A 334 -25.20 13.57 -11.21
C ALA A 334 -24.19 13.09 -12.26
N GLY A 335 -23.07 13.82 -12.45
CA GLY A 335 -21.98 13.43 -13.36
C GLY A 335 -21.33 12.10 -12.94
N ARG A 336 -21.09 11.91 -11.65
CA ARG A 336 -20.58 10.65 -11.09
C ARG A 336 -21.55 9.47 -11.29
N MET A 337 -22.85 9.66 -11.06
CA MET A 337 -23.87 8.61 -11.27
C MET A 337 -23.97 8.23 -12.74
N LEU A 338 -23.96 9.22 -13.65
CA LEU A 338 -23.95 8.98 -15.09
C LEU A 338 -22.69 8.22 -15.55
N ARG A 339 -21.53 8.49 -14.93
CA ARG A 339 -20.28 7.76 -15.15
C ARG A 339 -20.32 6.33 -14.58
N TRP A 340 -21.05 6.11 -13.48
CA TRP A 340 -21.23 4.80 -12.84
C TRP A 340 -22.26 3.89 -13.53
N ARG A 341 -23.02 4.38 -14.52
CA ARG A 341 -24.04 3.64 -15.30
C ARG A 341 -23.57 2.31 -15.92
N ALA A 342 -22.26 2.08 -16.02
CA ALA A 342 -21.67 0.87 -16.57
C ALA A 342 -21.50 -0.30 -15.57
N THR A 343 -21.54 -0.08 -14.25
CA THR A 343 -21.23 -1.15 -13.27
C THR A 343 -22.43 -2.00 -12.88
N THR A 344 -23.63 -1.42 -12.82
CA THR A 344 -24.77 -2.01 -12.11
C THR A 344 -25.56 -3.05 -12.90
N GLY A 345 -25.17 -3.36 -14.15
CA GLY A 345 -25.88 -4.30 -15.04
C GLY A 345 -27.27 -3.84 -15.52
N SER A 346 -27.98 -3.04 -14.72
CA SER A 346 -29.28 -2.45 -15.02
C SER A 346 -29.17 -1.34 -16.07
N VAL A 347 -29.17 -1.75 -17.34
CA VAL A 347 -29.00 -0.84 -18.50
C VAL A 347 -30.16 0.14 -18.67
N ARG A 348 -31.37 -0.19 -18.23
CA ARG A 348 -32.60 0.56 -18.58
C ARG A 348 -32.99 1.71 -17.64
N ALA A 349 -32.62 1.68 -16.35
CA ALA A 349 -33.10 2.65 -15.35
C ALA A 349 -32.01 3.51 -14.70
N SER A 350 -30.73 3.12 -14.82
CA SER A 350 -29.59 3.74 -14.11
C SER A 350 -29.25 5.19 -14.52
N TRP A 351 -29.90 5.73 -15.55
CA TRP A 351 -29.80 7.14 -15.96
C TRP A 351 -30.83 8.05 -15.28
N LEU A 352 -31.97 7.49 -14.83
CA LEU A 352 -33.05 8.24 -14.19
C LEU A 352 -32.59 9.05 -12.97
N PRO A 353 -31.87 8.50 -11.97
CA PRO A 353 -31.44 9.28 -10.81
C PRO A 353 -30.44 10.39 -11.18
N ALA A 354 -29.61 10.20 -12.21
CA ALA A 354 -28.70 11.24 -12.68
C ALA A 354 -29.47 12.41 -13.32
N LEU A 355 -30.54 12.14 -14.08
CA LEU A 355 -31.39 13.18 -14.64
C LEU A 355 -32.36 13.81 -13.64
N THR A 356 -32.83 13.10 -12.61
CA THR A 356 -33.63 13.76 -11.55
C THR A 356 -32.77 14.72 -10.72
N LEU A 357 -31.53 14.35 -10.36
CA LEU A 357 -30.59 15.29 -9.75
C LEU A 357 -30.31 16.50 -10.66
N LEU A 358 -30.08 16.28 -11.96
CA LEU A 358 -29.80 17.37 -12.90
C LEU A 358 -31.03 18.27 -13.13
N GLY A 359 -32.23 17.70 -13.21
CA GLY A 359 -33.48 18.45 -13.33
C GLY A 359 -33.81 19.28 -12.08
N VAL A 360 -33.60 18.71 -10.88
CA VAL A 360 -33.71 19.46 -9.62
C VAL A 360 -32.68 20.59 -9.56
N TRP A 361 -31.42 20.32 -9.94
CA TRP A 361 -30.38 21.34 -9.99
C TRP A 361 -30.71 22.47 -10.98
N VAL A 362 -31.17 22.18 -12.20
CA VAL A 362 -31.62 23.21 -13.17
C VAL A 362 -32.81 24.00 -12.61
N GLY A 363 -33.77 23.35 -11.94
CA GLY A 363 -34.87 24.03 -11.25
C GLY A 363 -34.38 25.00 -10.17
N LEU A 364 -33.41 24.59 -9.35
CA LEU A 364 -32.76 25.44 -8.34
C LEU A 364 -31.94 26.57 -8.99
N THR A 365 -31.21 26.32 -10.07
CA THR A 365 -30.49 27.34 -10.85
C THR A 365 -31.43 28.44 -11.32
N VAL A 366 -32.58 28.07 -11.92
CA VAL A 366 -33.59 29.05 -12.37
C VAL A 366 -34.23 29.77 -11.18
N LEU A 367 -34.58 29.05 -10.11
CA LEU A 367 -35.16 29.65 -8.91
C LEU A 367 -34.22 30.69 -8.27
N PHE A 368 -32.96 30.34 -8.01
CA PHE A 368 -31.97 31.26 -7.45
C PHE A 368 -31.59 32.38 -8.41
N GLY A 369 -31.54 32.13 -9.73
CA GLY A 369 -31.34 33.17 -10.73
C GLY A 369 -32.46 34.21 -10.74
N VAL A 370 -33.72 33.77 -10.71
CA VAL A 370 -34.91 34.65 -10.65
C VAL A 370 -35.02 35.37 -9.31
N LEU A 371 -34.76 34.71 -8.19
CA LEU A 371 -34.72 35.36 -6.87
C LEU A 371 -33.65 36.45 -6.85
N ARG A 372 -32.40 36.13 -7.23
CA ARG A 372 -31.29 37.11 -7.24
C ARG A 372 -31.56 38.26 -8.19
N ALA A 373 -32.11 38.00 -9.38
CA ALA A 373 -32.50 39.07 -10.31
C ALA A 373 -33.53 40.00 -9.66
N LYS A 374 -34.60 39.45 -9.06
CA LYS A 374 -35.63 40.24 -8.36
C LYS A 374 -35.04 41.14 -7.27
N PHE A 375 -34.15 40.61 -6.43
CA PHE A 375 -33.51 41.40 -5.37
C PHE A 375 -32.55 42.46 -5.91
N VAL A 376 -31.81 42.20 -7.00
CA VAL A 376 -30.96 43.21 -7.65
C VAL A 376 -31.80 44.28 -8.39
N THR A 377 -33.06 44.00 -8.73
CA THR A 377 -34.02 44.97 -9.28
C THR A 377 -34.90 45.67 -8.23
N GLN A 378 -34.86 45.24 -6.97
CA GLN A 378 -35.56 45.96 -5.90
C GLN A 378 -34.70 47.14 -5.47
N SER A 379 -35.27 48.34 -5.60
CA SER A 379 -34.60 49.58 -5.22
C SER A 379 -34.18 49.57 -3.76
N GLU A 380 -33.11 50.30 -3.47
CA GLU A 380 -32.80 50.79 -2.13
C GLU A 380 -34.03 51.58 -1.65
N GLU A 381 -34.75 51.04 -0.65
CA GLU A 381 -36.02 51.62 -0.20
C GLU A 381 -35.72 52.95 0.49
N ALA A 382 -36.20 54.03 -0.11
CA ALA A 382 -35.83 55.38 0.30
C ALA A 382 -36.20 55.62 1.77
N ASP A 383 -35.23 56.12 2.55
CA ASP A 383 -35.42 56.47 3.96
C ASP A 383 -36.73 57.24 4.13
N PRO A 384 -37.64 56.82 5.03
CA PRO A 384 -38.89 57.53 5.26
C PRO A 384 -38.55 58.95 5.72
N ALA A 385 -38.94 59.93 4.89
CA ALA A 385 -38.47 61.31 5.01
C ALA A 385 -38.62 61.84 6.46
N PRO A 386 -37.60 62.52 7.01
CA PRO A 386 -37.64 63.00 8.39
C PRO A 386 -38.86 63.89 8.58
N ALA A 387 -39.62 63.63 9.65
CA ALA A 387 -40.90 64.27 9.91
C ALA A 387 -40.80 65.80 9.90
N GLU A 388 -41.87 66.46 9.44
CA GLU A 388 -41.96 67.91 9.25
C GLU A 388 -41.45 68.68 10.48
N GLY A 389 -40.35 69.43 10.35
CA GLY A 389 -39.79 70.19 11.48
C GLY A 389 -38.32 70.63 11.42
N ALA A 390 -37.58 70.38 10.33
CA ALA A 390 -36.19 70.84 10.17
C ALA A 390 -36.06 71.84 9.02
N GLU A 391 -35.90 73.12 9.34
CA GLU A 391 -35.63 74.17 8.35
C GLU A 391 -34.19 74.07 7.81
N GLY A 392 -34.02 73.71 6.54
CA GLY A 392 -32.71 73.73 5.88
C GLY A 392 -32.69 73.19 4.45
N PHE A 393 -32.19 74.01 3.52
CA PHE A 393 -31.89 73.65 2.12
C PHE A 393 -33.01 73.00 1.28
N ALA A 394 -33.82 73.84 0.66
CA ALA A 394 -34.35 73.52 -0.67
C ALA A 394 -33.24 73.77 -1.72
N GLY A 395 -33.09 72.89 -2.72
CA GLY A 395 -32.17 73.13 -3.85
C GLY A 395 -31.15 72.05 -4.21
N VAL A 396 -31.47 70.77 -4.01
CA VAL A 396 -30.92 69.68 -4.83
C VAL A 396 -32.10 68.82 -5.26
N ASP A 397 -32.22 68.54 -6.56
CA ASP A 397 -33.21 67.59 -7.04
C ASP A 397 -32.89 66.21 -6.46
N THR A 398 -33.84 65.63 -5.71
CA THR A 398 -33.83 64.21 -5.41
C THR A 398 -34.16 63.44 -6.68
N GLU A 399 -33.17 63.32 -7.56
CA GLU A 399 -33.14 62.27 -8.58
C GLU A 399 -33.49 60.96 -7.87
N GLN A 400 -34.67 60.42 -8.18
CA GLN A 400 -35.09 59.12 -7.69
C GLN A 400 -33.96 58.14 -8.03
N ALA A 401 -33.47 57.40 -7.03
CA ALA A 401 -32.29 56.55 -7.18
C ALA A 401 -32.58 55.41 -8.18
N GLY A 402 -32.41 55.72 -9.46
CA GLY A 402 -32.61 54.80 -10.57
C GLY A 402 -31.82 53.54 -10.30
N THR A 403 -32.49 52.40 -10.41
CA THR A 403 -31.91 51.10 -10.03
C THR A 403 -30.57 50.88 -10.71
N LEU A 404 -29.71 50.03 -10.15
CA LEU A 404 -28.41 49.75 -10.76
C LEU A 404 -28.50 49.18 -12.20
N LEU A 405 -29.68 48.75 -12.65
CA LEU A 405 -29.97 48.39 -14.04
C LEU A 405 -30.13 49.63 -14.94
N ASP A 406 -30.86 50.65 -14.49
CA ASP A 406 -31.06 51.93 -15.20
C ASP A 406 -29.72 52.63 -15.47
N ARG A 407 -28.84 52.62 -14.47
CA ARG A 407 -27.48 53.18 -14.58
C ARG A 407 -26.52 52.38 -15.49
N LEU A 408 -26.93 51.18 -15.93
CA LEU A 408 -26.14 50.28 -16.78
C LEU A 408 -26.81 49.95 -18.13
N ASP A 409 -28.02 50.46 -18.40
CA ASP A 409 -28.87 50.12 -19.56
C ASP A 409 -29.07 48.59 -19.75
N LEU A 410 -29.15 47.85 -18.64
CA LEU A 410 -29.30 46.39 -18.64
C LEU A 410 -30.76 45.97 -18.37
N ALA A 411 -31.44 45.43 -19.38
CA ALA A 411 -32.78 44.86 -19.21
C ALA A 411 -32.81 43.75 -18.11
N PRO A 412 -33.84 43.68 -17.24
CA PRO A 412 -33.92 42.68 -16.16
C PRO A 412 -33.76 41.21 -16.61
N GLN A 413 -34.12 40.92 -17.86
CA GLN A 413 -33.96 39.60 -18.47
C GLN A 413 -32.49 39.23 -18.71
N THR A 414 -31.62 40.17 -19.07
CA THR A 414 -30.17 39.90 -19.28
C THR A 414 -29.45 39.68 -17.96
N VAL A 415 -29.80 40.44 -16.91
CA VAL A 415 -29.34 40.22 -15.53
C VAL A 415 -29.72 38.81 -15.03
N THR A 416 -30.98 38.42 -15.24
CA THR A 416 -31.45 37.07 -14.90
C THR A 416 -30.69 36.00 -15.67
N ALA A 417 -30.53 36.16 -16.99
CA ALA A 417 -29.81 35.22 -17.84
C ALA A 417 -28.32 35.10 -17.46
N MET A 418 -27.66 36.21 -17.08
CA MET A 418 -26.27 36.21 -16.61
C MET A 418 -26.09 35.44 -15.31
N PHE A 419 -26.98 35.62 -14.32
CA PHE A 419 -26.92 34.85 -13.08
C PHE A 419 -27.21 33.36 -13.29
N CYS A 420 -28.19 33.01 -14.12
CA CYS A 420 -28.42 31.64 -14.54
C CYS A 420 -27.18 31.04 -15.24
N ALA A 421 -26.55 31.77 -16.17
CA ALA A 421 -25.37 31.31 -16.89
C ALA A 421 -24.15 31.09 -15.97
N LEU A 422 -23.96 31.95 -14.96
CA LEU A 422 -22.88 31.80 -13.97
C LEU A 422 -23.09 30.54 -13.10
N LEU A 423 -24.32 30.29 -12.63
CA LEU A 423 -24.66 29.10 -11.86
C LEU A 423 -24.58 27.81 -12.71
N LEU A 424 -24.96 27.88 -13.99
CA LEU A 424 -24.78 26.78 -14.95
C LEU A 424 -23.29 26.49 -15.21
N LEU A 425 -22.44 27.52 -15.21
CA LEU A 425 -20.99 27.37 -15.39
C LEU A 425 -20.33 26.71 -14.17
N SER A 426 -20.61 27.19 -12.95
CA SER A 426 -19.99 26.66 -11.72
C SER A 426 -20.43 25.21 -11.44
N GLY A 427 -21.74 24.95 -11.48
CA GLY A 427 -22.27 23.59 -11.38
C GLY A 427 -21.88 22.72 -12.57
N GLY A 428 -21.74 23.29 -13.77
CA GLY A 428 -21.22 22.60 -14.96
C GLY A 428 -19.78 22.11 -14.80
N ILE A 429 -18.91 22.90 -14.17
CA ILE A 429 -17.56 22.48 -13.78
C ILE A 429 -17.64 21.33 -12.76
N GLY A 430 -18.54 21.42 -11.78
CA GLY A 430 -18.81 20.33 -10.82
C GLY A 430 -19.25 19.02 -11.51
N PHE A 431 -20.17 19.09 -12.47
CA PHE A 431 -20.64 17.97 -13.29
C PHE A 431 -19.51 17.35 -14.11
N LEU A 432 -18.71 18.17 -14.79
CA LEU A 432 -17.55 17.71 -15.57
C LEU A 432 -16.51 17.03 -14.68
N LEU A 433 -16.22 17.58 -13.48
CA LEU A 433 -15.36 16.92 -12.48
C LEU A 433 -15.90 15.56 -12.02
N GLY A 434 -17.22 15.38 -11.97
CA GLY A 434 -17.87 14.10 -11.67
C GLY A 434 -17.79 13.11 -12.84
N LEU A 435 -17.95 13.60 -14.07
CA LEU A 435 -17.99 12.80 -15.29
C LEU A 435 -16.59 12.37 -15.78
N PHE A 436 -15.58 13.21 -15.64
CA PHE A 436 -14.20 12.93 -16.03
C PHE A 436 -13.46 11.93 -15.11
N ARG A 437 -14.08 11.45 -14.03
CA ARG A 437 -13.48 10.40 -13.19
C ARG A 437 -13.17 9.14 -14.00
N GLU A 438 -12.09 8.45 -13.62
CA GLU A 438 -11.71 7.14 -14.15
C GLU A 438 -12.90 6.16 -14.15
N HIS A 439 -12.95 5.27 -15.15
CA HIS A 439 -14.01 4.28 -15.25
C HIS A 439 -13.91 3.30 -14.07
N PRO A 440 -15.00 2.97 -13.35
CA PRO A 440 -14.92 2.20 -12.10
C PRO A 440 -14.22 0.83 -12.23
N PHE A 441 -14.40 0.08 -13.33
CA PHE A 441 -13.64 -1.16 -13.55
C PHE A 441 -12.14 -0.94 -13.83
N LEU A 442 -11.76 0.23 -14.35
CA LEU A 442 -10.37 0.60 -14.60
C LEU A 442 -9.68 1.05 -13.30
N ASP A 443 -10.38 1.81 -12.47
CA ASP A 443 -9.96 2.21 -11.12
C ASP A 443 -9.80 0.95 -10.22
N ALA A 444 -10.75 0.00 -10.31
CA ALA A 444 -10.67 -1.29 -9.63
C ALA A 444 -9.49 -2.14 -10.13
N TYR A 445 -9.31 -2.29 -11.44
CA TYR A 445 -8.18 -3.02 -12.03
C TYR A 445 -6.84 -2.44 -11.57
N ARG A 446 -6.65 -1.13 -11.66
CA ARG A 446 -5.41 -0.45 -11.23
C ARG A 446 -5.17 -0.60 -9.74
N THR A 447 -6.19 -0.37 -8.91
CA THR A 447 -6.09 -0.53 -7.46
C THR A 447 -5.76 -1.97 -7.06
N ALA A 448 -6.29 -2.96 -7.77
CA ALA A 448 -5.92 -4.36 -7.57
C ALA A 448 -4.46 -4.65 -7.99
N VAL A 449 -3.98 -4.11 -9.13
CA VAL A 449 -2.57 -4.23 -9.55
C VAL A 449 -1.61 -3.53 -8.58
N GLU A 450 -1.95 -2.33 -8.10
CA GLU A 450 -1.21 -1.59 -7.07
C GLU A 450 -1.13 -2.39 -5.75
N ASN A 451 -2.28 -2.93 -5.29
CA ASN A 451 -2.34 -3.81 -4.12
C ASN A 451 -1.52 -5.09 -4.31
N ARG A 452 -1.53 -5.69 -5.50
CA ARG A 452 -0.76 -6.89 -5.84
C ARG A 452 0.74 -6.65 -5.65
N ALA A 453 1.26 -5.53 -6.16
CA ALA A 453 2.67 -5.17 -6.00
C ALA A 453 3.04 -5.02 -4.50
N GLY A 454 2.16 -4.41 -3.71
CA GLY A 454 2.32 -4.33 -2.26
C GLY A 454 2.27 -5.68 -1.53
N LEU A 455 1.46 -6.64 -2.02
CA LEU A 455 1.36 -8.00 -1.46
C LEU A 455 2.55 -8.89 -1.86
N VAL A 456 3.08 -8.76 -3.09
CA VAL A 456 4.29 -9.48 -3.52
C VAL A 456 5.47 -9.14 -2.61
N ARG A 457 5.73 -7.85 -2.37
CA ARG A 457 6.84 -7.45 -1.49
C ARG A 457 6.65 -7.92 -0.05
N ARG A 458 5.41 -7.94 0.47
CA ARG A 458 5.11 -8.52 1.78
C ARG A 458 5.30 -10.04 1.85
N LEU A 459 5.12 -10.74 0.73
CA LEU A 459 5.37 -12.18 0.63
C LEU A 459 6.88 -12.48 0.64
N GLU A 460 7.68 -11.65 -0.04
CA GLU A 460 9.15 -11.70 0.02
C GLU A 460 9.65 -11.40 1.44
N GLU A 461 9.12 -10.34 2.07
CA GLU A 461 9.39 -9.97 3.46
C GLU A 461 9.03 -11.10 4.45
N SER A 462 7.91 -11.83 4.23
CA SER A 462 7.47 -12.92 5.13
C SER A 462 8.21 -14.24 4.90
N ILE A 463 8.53 -14.61 3.65
CA ILE A 463 9.37 -15.77 3.34
C ILE A 463 10.75 -15.61 3.98
N ALA A 464 11.40 -14.46 3.78
CA ALA A 464 12.70 -14.17 4.38
C ALA A 464 12.64 -14.12 5.93
N ALA A 465 11.47 -13.90 6.54
CA ALA A 465 11.27 -14.03 7.98
C ALA A 465 11.15 -15.50 8.42
N THR A 466 10.36 -16.31 7.71
CA THR A 466 10.24 -17.75 7.94
C THR A 466 11.60 -18.45 7.84
N GLU A 467 12.40 -18.13 6.81
CA GLU A 467 13.74 -18.72 6.60
C GLU A 467 14.70 -18.38 7.75
N ARG A 468 14.69 -17.13 8.24
CA ARG A 468 15.50 -16.73 9.40
C ARG A 468 15.07 -17.44 10.69
N ALA A 469 13.76 -17.61 10.91
CA ALA A 469 13.24 -18.33 12.06
C ALA A 469 13.61 -19.83 12.01
N ARG A 470 13.50 -20.47 10.83
CA ARG A 470 13.93 -21.86 10.62
C ARG A 470 15.43 -22.04 10.84
N GLY A 471 16.28 -21.16 10.30
CA GLY A 471 17.73 -21.23 10.54
C GLY A 471 18.11 -21.08 12.02
N ALA A 472 17.34 -20.31 12.81
CA ALA A 472 17.52 -20.25 14.26
C ALA A 472 17.13 -21.57 14.96
N GLN A 473 16.07 -22.24 14.50
CA GLN A 473 15.64 -23.55 15.00
C GLN A 473 16.59 -24.68 14.60
N GLU A 474 17.01 -24.74 13.33
CA GLU A 474 17.94 -25.75 12.79
C GLU A 474 19.32 -25.70 13.46
N THR A 475 19.75 -24.51 13.90
CA THR A 475 21.01 -24.33 14.65
C THR A 475 20.87 -24.50 16.16
N ALA A 476 19.67 -24.79 16.71
CA ALA A 476 19.45 -24.84 18.16
C ALA A 476 20.26 -25.94 18.87
N ASP A 477 20.26 -27.16 18.33
CA ASP A 477 21.02 -28.27 18.92
C ASP A 477 22.53 -28.06 18.81
N ALA A 478 23.03 -27.49 17.71
CA ALA A 478 24.43 -27.10 17.58
C ALA A 478 24.82 -26.03 18.61
N ARG A 479 24.04 -24.94 18.71
CA ARG A 479 24.23 -23.89 19.73
C ARG A 479 24.17 -24.46 21.16
N ARG A 480 23.36 -25.49 21.40
CA ARG A 480 23.26 -26.16 22.71
C ARG A 480 24.52 -26.98 23.02
N GLU A 481 25.05 -27.68 22.04
CA GLU A 481 26.25 -28.50 22.19
C GLU A 481 27.51 -27.64 22.33
N ASP A 482 27.65 -26.57 21.54
CA ASP A 482 28.70 -25.54 21.71
C ASP A 482 28.72 -24.98 23.15
N ARG A 483 27.54 -24.70 23.72
CA ARG A 483 27.39 -24.21 25.11
C ARG A 483 27.81 -25.23 26.16
N ARG A 484 27.61 -26.53 25.91
CA ARG A 484 28.04 -27.61 26.82
C ARG A 484 29.54 -27.76 26.80
N GLN A 485 30.13 -27.88 25.61
CA GLN A 485 31.57 -28.02 25.44
C GLN A 485 32.31 -26.80 26.04
N ALA A 486 31.85 -25.57 25.74
CA ALA A 486 32.38 -24.35 26.34
C ALA A 486 32.12 -24.21 27.87
N THR A 487 31.29 -25.07 28.47
CA THR A 487 31.11 -25.17 29.93
C THR A 487 32.04 -26.23 30.51
N GLU A 488 32.18 -27.39 29.86
CA GLU A 488 33.10 -28.46 30.24
C GLU A 488 34.57 -27.99 30.19
N GLU A 489 34.98 -27.30 29.12
CA GLU A 489 36.30 -26.64 29.02
C GLU A 489 36.57 -25.68 30.20
N ARG A 490 35.55 -24.94 30.65
CA ARG A 490 35.68 -24.03 31.81
C ARG A 490 35.84 -24.80 33.11
N LEU A 491 35.09 -25.89 33.29
CA LEU A 491 35.21 -26.74 34.48
C LEU A 491 36.58 -27.43 34.53
N ASP A 492 37.08 -27.95 33.40
CA ASP A 492 38.39 -28.59 33.35
C ASP A 492 39.55 -27.59 33.44
N SER A 493 39.42 -26.36 32.94
CA SER A 493 40.41 -25.30 33.21
C SER A 493 40.46 -24.89 34.69
N VAL A 494 39.33 -24.88 35.40
CA VAL A 494 39.28 -24.67 36.86
C VAL A 494 39.90 -25.87 37.61
N HIS A 495 39.65 -27.11 37.17
CA HIS A 495 40.32 -28.29 37.71
C HIS A 495 41.84 -28.24 37.50
N ALA A 496 42.31 -27.81 36.32
CA ALA A 496 43.73 -27.66 36.03
C ALA A 496 44.38 -26.58 36.92
N LEU A 497 43.76 -25.40 37.01
CA LEU A 497 44.25 -24.26 37.82
C LEU A 497 44.43 -24.63 39.30
N TYR A 498 43.41 -25.22 39.93
CA TYR A 498 43.51 -25.55 41.35
C TYR A 498 44.47 -26.72 41.66
N ASN A 499 44.66 -27.67 40.72
CA ASN A 499 45.72 -28.67 40.86
C ASN A 499 47.12 -28.05 40.65
N ALA A 500 47.29 -27.09 39.72
CA ALA A 500 48.55 -26.37 39.54
C ALA A 500 48.91 -25.52 40.78
N ALA A 501 47.92 -24.93 41.45
CA ALA A 501 48.12 -24.27 42.74
C ALA A 501 48.55 -25.27 43.84
N ALA A 502 47.94 -26.45 43.89
CA ALA A 502 48.35 -27.52 44.81
C ALA A 502 49.78 -28.02 44.55
N ALA A 503 50.21 -28.10 43.28
CA ALA A 503 51.60 -28.42 42.92
C ALA A 503 52.56 -27.31 43.38
N ALA A 504 52.28 -26.04 43.05
CA ALA A 504 53.12 -24.89 43.43
C ALA A 504 53.26 -24.72 44.96
N TYR A 505 52.30 -25.19 45.74
CA TYR A 505 52.40 -25.30 47.20
C TYR A 505 53.44 -26.34 47.64
N LEU A 506 53.42 -27.53 47.06
CA LEU A 506 54.38 -28.61 47.36
C LEU A 506 55.80 -28.28 46.86
N ASP A 507 55.93 -27.72 45.66
CA ASP A 507 57.22 -27.25 45.12
C ASP A 507 57.86 -26.23 46.06
N SER A 508 57.04 -25.31 46.61
CA SER A 508 57.53 -24.31 47.55
C SER A 508 57.78 -24.84 48.97
N ILE A 509 57.25 -26.03 49.32
CA ILE A 509 57.64 -26.75 50.53
C ILE A 509 58.99 -27.43 50.29
N ALA A 510 59.12 -28.20 49.21
CA ALA A 510 60.38 -28.87 48.83
C ALA A 510 61.55 -27.87 48.71
N ALA A 511 61.33 -26.69 48.12
CA ALA A 511 62.36 -25.67 47.96
C ALA A 511 62.73 -24.89 49.24
N GLN A 512 62.01 -25.06 50.37
CA GLN A 512 62.26 -24.32 51.62
C GLN A 512 62.29 -25.20 52.88
N ALA A 513 62.13 -26.52 52.73
CA ALA A 513 62.35 -27.48 53.81
C ALA A 513 63.87 -27.70 54.00
N GLY A 514 64.37 -27.49 55.22
CA GLY A 514 65.75 -27.82 55.58
C GLY A 514 66.01 -29.32 55.78
N ASP A 515 65.01 -30.16 55.54
CA ASP A 515 65.04 -31.61 55.74
C ASP A 515 64.89 -32.34 54.37
N PRO A 516 65.88 -33.17 53.97
CA PRO A 516 65.78 -34.02 52.79
C PRO A 516 64.56 -34.95 52.78
N ALA A 517 64.12 -35.47 53.94
CA ALA A 517 62.98 -36.40 54.01
C ALA A 517 61.64 -35.70 53.75
N VAL A 518 61.47 -34.46 54.22
CA VAL A 518 60.33 -33.59 53.88
C VAL A 518 60.35 -33.27 52.38
N THR A 519 61.54 -33.01 51.84
CA THR A 519 61.75 -32.67 50.41
C THR A 519 61.37 -33.85 49.50
N GLU A 520 61.88 -35.05 49.78
CA GLU A 520 61.52 -36.26 49.03
C GLU A 520 60.02 -36.56 49.12
N ALA A 521 59.43 -36.47 50.32
CA ALA A 521 58.01 -36.70 50.53
C ALA A 521 57.12 -35.70 49.74
N ALA A 522 57.49 -34.42 49.73
CA ALA A 522 56.80 -33.39 48.94
C ALA A 522 56.90 -33.66 47.44
N MET A 523 58.08 -33.98 46.92
CA MET A 523 58.28 -34.32 45.50
C MET A 523 57.49 -35.60 45.12
N LYS A 524 57.54 -36.64 45.94
CA LYS A 524 56.80 -37.90 45.74
C LYS A 524 55.28 -37.69 45.75
N LEU A 525 54.78 -36.78 46.57
CA LEU A 525 53.37 -36.38 46.57
C LEU A 525 53.02 -35.57 45.31
N SER A 526 53.86 -34.61 44.90
CA SER A 526 53.62 -33.74 43.72
C SER A 526 53.45 -34.51 42.40
N ASN A 527 54.07 -35.69 42.30
CA ASN A 527 53.93 -36.62 41.17
C ASN A 527 52.59 -37.40 41.17
N THR A 528 51.79 -37.36 42.24
CA THR A 528 50.46 -38.01 42.28
C THR A 528 49.40 -37.07 41.70
N TRP A 529 49.15 -37.14 40.40
CA TRP A 529 48.05 -36.41 39.77
C TRP A 529 46.76 -37.24 39.70
N PRO A 530 45.57 -36.64 39.93
CA PRO A 530 45.34 -35.28 40.44
C PRO A 530 45.67 -35.15 41.93
N LEU A 531 46.18 -33.98 42.33
CA LEU A 531 46.62 -33.70 43.71
C LEU A 531 45.46 -33.40 44.67
N LEU A 532 44.41 -32.75 44.17
CA LEU A 532 43.20 -32.48 44.93
C LEU A 532 42.17 -33.60 44.73
N PRO A 533 41.43 -34.01 45.78
CA PRO A 533 40.40 -35.05 45.66
C PRO A 533 39.35 -34.66 44.63
N VAL A 534 38.85 -35.63 43.85
CA VAL A 534 37.83 -35.39 42.82
C VAL A 534 36.59 -34.74 43.45
N SER A 535 36.06 -33.69 42.80
CA SER A 535 34.89 -32.97 43.28
C SER A 535 33.68 -33.89 43.40
N ARG A 536 32.88 -33.74 44.46
CA ARG A 536 31.68 -34.58 44.65
C ARG A 536 30.63 -34.41 43.55
N ALA A 537 30.69 -33.32 42.79
CA ALA A 537 29.85 -33.05 41.63
C ALA A 537 30.22 -33.85 40.37
N ARG A 538 31.29 -34.67 40.39
CA ARG A 538 31.70 -35.55 39.29
C ARG A 538 31.51 -37.05 39.63
N ARG A 539 30.61 -37.36 40.57
CA ARG A 539 30.11 -38.69 40.94
C ARG A 539 28.59 -38.72 40.86
#